data_AF-A0AA42X4L6-F1
#
_entry.id   AF-A0AA42X4L6-F1
#
_cell.length_a   1.000
_cell.length_b   1.000
_cell.length_c   1.000
_cell.angle_alpha   90.00
_cell.angle_beta   90.00
_cell.angle_gamma   90.00
#
_symmetry.space_group_name_H-M   'P 1'
#
loop_
_entity.id
_entity.type
_entity.pdbx_description
1 polymer ?
#
loop_
_entity_poly.entity_id
_entity_poly.type
_entity_poly.pdbx_seq_one_letter_code
_entity_poly.pdbx_strand_id
1 'polypeptide(L)'
;MNHIAAAVEKAGTGQAGLARLLGVSPQAVNQWVNGNRPVPPRHVLAIEKATGVSRHELRPDVFGPDAASERAEHRPTVAEQIGSEVDSRMSKRALRAKLGVANDKLLAKVLKLPTDQVEGWPEEGALPALPEIQQLLGVQEQPQALPAPHDPDENRYAPLEVA
;
A
#
# COMPACT_ATOMS: atom_id res chain seq x y z
N MET A 1 13.76 -22.85 -13.10
CA MET A 1 12.71 -23.88 -12.95
C MET A 1 11.63 -23.60 -13.97
N ASN A 2 11.09 -24.60 -14.65
CA ASN A 2 9.98 -24.36 -15.57
C ASN A 2 8.65 -24.36 -14.79
N HIS A 3 8.08 -23.18 -14.54
CA HIS A 3 6.83 -23.01 -13.80
C HIS A 3 5.63 -23.68 -14.50
N ILE A 4 5.72 -23.91 -15.82
CA ILE A 4 4.68 -24.61 -16.59
C ILE A 4 4.72 -26.11 -16.30
N ALA A 5 5.91 -26.68 -16.08
CA ALA A 5 6.02 -28.07 -15.64
C ALA A 5 5.40 -28.25 -14.25
N ALA A 6 5.64 -27.32 -13.33
CA ALA A 6 4.99 -27.33 -12.02
C ALA A 6 3.46 -27.20 -12.12
N ALA A 7 2.96 -26.41 -13.06
CA ALA A 7 1.52 -26.31 -13.34
C ALA A 7 0.94 -27.64 -13.85
N VAL A 8 1.67 -28.36 -14.71
CA VAL A 8 1.28 -29.69 -15.20
C VAL A 8 1.19 -30.70 -14.04
N GLU A 9 2.18 -30.72 -13.15
CA GLU A 9 2.19 -31.59 -11.97
C GLU A 9 1.02 -31.25 -11.02
N LYS A 10 0.79 -29.96 -10.74
CA LYS A 10 -0.34 -29.51 -9.90
C LYS A 10 -1.70 -29.83 -10.50
N ALA A 11 -1.81 -29.86 -11.84
CA ALA A 11 -3.04 -30.28 -12.50
C ALA A 11 -3.36 -31.77 -12.28
N GLY A 12 -2.38 -32.60 -11.91
CA GLY A 12 -2.55 -34.04 -11.62
C GLY A 12 -2.93 -34.92 -12.81
N THR A 13 -3.11 -34.35 -14.01
CA THR A 13 -3.59 -35.03 -15.22
C THR A 13 -2.52 -35.14 -16.32
N GLY A 14 -1.30 -34.68 -16.02
CA GLY A 14 -0.20 -34.61 -16.97
C GLY A 14 -0.43 -33.61 -18.11
N GLN A 15 0.49 -33.57 -19.07
CA GLN A 15 0.47 -32.59 -20.17
C GLN A 15 -0.79 -32.74 -21.05
N ALA A 16 -1.23 -33.97 -21.29
CA ALA A 16 -2.41 -34.26 -22.11
C ALA A 16 -3.71 -33.80 -21.45
N GLY A 17 -3.84 -33.94 -20.12
CA GLY A 17 -5.00 -33.45 -19.40
C GLY A 17 -5.03 -31.93 -19.33
N LEU A 18 -3.89 -31.28 -19.07
CA LEU A 18 -3.78 -29.82 -19.15
C LEU A 18 -4.14 -29.29 -20.55
N ALA A 19 -3.70 -29.98 -21.60
CA ALA A 19 -4.05 -29.62 -22.98
C ALA A 19 -5.56 -29.65 -23.23
N ARG A 20 -6.26 -30.67 -22.72
CA ARG A 20 -7.72 -30.80 -22.82
C ARG A 20 -8.44 -29.69 -22.06
N LEU A 21 -7.99 -29.38 -20.84
CA LEU A 21 -8.56 -28.29 -20.03
C LEU A 21 -8.43 -26.93 -20.72
N LEU A 22 -7.32 -26.70 -21.41
CA LEU A 22 -7.05 -25.44 -22.12
C LEU A 22 -7.60 -25.41 -23.55
N GLY A 23 -8.12 -26.53 -24.06
CA GLY A 23 -8.56 -26.65 -25.45
C GLY A 23 -7.41 -26.51 -26.46
N VAL A 24 -6.20 -26.91 -26.10
CA VAL A 24 -5.00 -26.85 -26.96
C VAL A 24 -4.48 -28.23 -27.31
N SER A 25 -3.56 -28.31 -28.27
CA SER A 25 -2.89 -29.57 -28.58
C SER A 25 -1.86 -29.93 -27.49
N PRO A 26 -1.68 -31.22 -27.16
CA PRO A 26 -0.61 -31.67 -26.25
C PRO A 26 0.79 -31.23 -26.70
N GLN A 27 1.01 -31.10 -28.01
CA GLN A 27 2.25 -30.58 -28.58
C GLN A 27 2.49 -29.12 -28.19
N ALA A 28 1.45 -28.29 -28.11
CA ALA A 28 1.57 -26.91 -27.65
C ALA A 28 2.05 -26.87 -26.19
N VAL A 29 1.47 -27.70 -25.32
CA VAL A 29 1.90 -27.82 -23.92
C VAL A 29 3.36 -28.30 -23.84
N ASN A 30 3.75 -29.30 -24.64
CA ASN A 30 5.13 -29.76 -24.68
C ASN A 30 6.12 -28.67 -25.12
N GLN A 31 5.75 -27.84 -26.11
CA GLN A 31 6.58 -26.69 -26.51
C GLN A 31 6.74 -25.66 -25.39
N TRP A 32 5.72 -25.48 -24.55
CA TRP A 32 5.77 -24.59 -23.39
C TRP A 32 6.66 -25.17 -22.27
N VAL A 33 6.54 -26.48 -22.02
CA VAL A 33 7.34 -27.20 -21.02
C VAL A 33 8.82 -27.33 -21.42
N ASN A 34 9.13 -27.39 -22.71
CA ASN A 34 10.52 -27.40 -23.18
C ASN A 34 11.11 -25.99 -23.35
N GLY A 35 10.32 -24.93 -23.15
CA GLY A 35 10.77 -23.55 -23.35
C GLY A 35 10.95 -23.13 -24.82
N ASN A 36 10.60 -24.00 -25.77
CA ASN A 36 10.65 -23.69 -27.21
C ASN A 36 9.71 -22.54 -27.59
N ARG A 37 8.58 -22.44 -26.87
CA ARG A 37 7.61 -21.36 -27.08
C ARG A 37 7.03 -20.90 -25.75
N PRO A 38 6.94 -19.60 -25.47
CA PRO A 38 6.29 -19.12 -24.26
C PRO A 38 4.79 -19.37 -24.29
N VAL A 39 4.19 -19.50 -23.10
CA VAL A 39 2.74 -19.64 -22.94
C VAL A 39 2.06 -18.35 -23.40
N PRO A 40 1.08 -18.42 -24.32
CA PRO A 40 0.28 -17.26 -24.71
C PRO A 40 -0.47 -16.66 -23.52
N PRO A 41 -0.52 -15.32 -23.35
CA PRO A 41 -1.21 -14.67 -22.23
C PRO A 41 -2.66 -15.12 -22.04
N ARG A 42 -3.37 -15.39 -23.15
CA ARG A 42 -4.74 -15.92 -23.15
C ARG A 42 -4.94 -17.23 -22.37
N HIS A 43 -3.93 -18.09 -22.30
CA HIS A 43 -4.02 -19.35 -21.55
C HIS A 43 -3.51 -19.22 -20.12
N VAL A 44 -2.77 -18.17 -19.79
CA VAL A 44 -2.17 -18.02 -18.45
C VAL A 44 -3.26 -17.97 -17.38
N LEU A 45 -4.32 -17.19 -17.60
CA LEU A 45 -5.45 -17.12 -16.67
C LEU A 45 -6.20 -18.45 -16.55
N ALA A 46 -6.25 -19.24 -17.63
CA ALA A 46 -6.89 -20.56 -17.60
C ALA A 46 -6.03 -21.58 -16.83
N ILE A 47 -4.71 -21.52 -16.99
CA ILE A 47 -3.75 -22.34 -16.23
C ILE A 47 -3.81 -21.96 -14.75
N GLU A 48 -3.80 -20.67 -14.41
CA GLU A 48 -3.91 -20.18 -13.03
C GLU A 48 -5.18 -20.72 -12.36
N LYS A 49 -6.33 -20.63 -13.03
CA LYS A 49 -7.59 -21.18 -12.52
C LYS A 49 -7.58 -22.71 -12.35
N ALA A 50 -6.93 -23.43 -13.26
CA ALA A 50 -6.90 -24.88 -13.25
C ALA A 50 -5.87 -25.47 -12.26
N THR A 51 -4.77 -24.75 -12.01
CA THR A 51 -3.58 -25.29 -11.31
C THR A 51 -3.21 -24.51 -10.05
N GLY A 52 -3.75 -23.30 -9.88
CA GLY A 52 -3.38 -22.39 -8.80
C GLY A 52 -1.96 -21.82 -8.91
N VAL A 53 -1.27 -22.00 -10.05
CA VAL A 53 0.04 -21.37 -10.28
C VAL A 53 -0.17 -19.90 -10.67
N SER A 54 0.51 -18.99 -9.97
CA SER A 54 0.38 -17.55 -10.19
C SER A 54 0.76 -17.17 -11.62
N ARG A 55 -0.03 -16.27 -12.22
CA ARG A 55 0.27 -15.70 -13.55
C ARG A 55 1.63 -15.00 -13.60
N HIS A 56 2.06 -14.46 -12.45
CA HIS A 56 3.34 -13.78 -12.28
C HIS A 56 4.52 -14.75 -12.38
N GLU A 57 4.35 -16.01 -11.97
CA GLU A 57 5.35 -17.07 -12.16
C GLU A 57 5.36 -17.61 -13.60
N LEU A 58 4.18 -17.74 -14.21
CA LEU A 58 4.04 -18.29 -15.57
C LEU A 58 4.55 -17.33 -16.65
N ARG A 59 4.32 -16.02 -16.47
CA ARG A 59 4.69 -14.96 -17.42
C ARG A 59 5.08 -13.67 -16.68
N PRO A 60 6.24 -13.62 -16.00
CA PRO A 60 6.73 -12.40 -15.35
C PRO A 60 6.91 -11.25 -16.37
N ASP A 61 7.29 -11.55 -17.62
CA ASP A 61 7.47 -10.54 -18.67
C ASP A 61 6.17 -9.78 -19.05
N VAL A 62 5.00 -10.34 -18.73
CA VAL A 62 3.69 -9.74 -19.08
C VAL A 62 2.98 -9.21 -17.86
N PHE A 63 3.02 -9.95 -16.76
CA PHE A 63 2.28 -9.61 -15.55
C PHE A 63 3.13 -8.89 -14.50
N GLY A 64 4.44 -8.77 -14.70
CA GLY A 64 5.36 -8.20 -13.74
C GLY A 64 5.58 -9.10 -12.51
N PRO A 65 6.43 -8.66 -11.57
CA PRO A 65 6.61 -9.34 -10.29
C PRO A 65 5.29 -9.41 -9.51
N ASP A 66 5.14 -10.45 -8.70
CA ASP A 66 3.99 -10.57 -7.81
C ASP A 66 4.12 -9.55 -6.68
N ALA A 67 3.26 -8.53 -6.67
CA ALA A 67 3.26 -7.50 -5.63
C ALA A 67 3.05 -8.09 -4.21
N ALA A 68 2.45 -9.28 -4.09
CA ALA A 68 2.36 -9.98 -2.81
C ALA A 68 3.71 -10.58 -2.37
N SER A 69 4.52 -11.07 -3.32
CA SER A 69 5.89 -11.51 -3.05
C SER A 69 6.79 -10.33 -2.72
N GLU A 70 6.67 -9.21 -3.43
CA GLU A 70 7.46 -8.01 -3.16
C GLU A 70 7.20 -7.44 -1.77
N ARG A 71 5.96 -7.48 -1.26
CA ARG A 71 5.64 -7.06 0.12
C ARG A 71 6.17 -8.01 1.20
N ALA A 72 6.33 -9.30 0.89
CA ALA A 72 6.91 -10.27 1.81
C ALA A 72 8.45 -10.17 1.86
N GLU A 73 9.09 -9.77 0.75
CA GLU A 73 10.54 -9.63 0.64
C GLU A 73 11.04 -8.22 0.97
N HIS A 74 10.23 -7.17 0.79
CA HIS A 74 10.46 -5.85 1.38
C HIS A 74 10.17 -5.90 2.88
N ARG A 75 11.09 -6.48 3.65
CA ARG A 75 11.30 -6.04 5.02
C ARG A 75 11.81 -4.60 4.92
N PRO A 76 11.03 -3.56 5.30
CA PRO A 76 11.54 -2.20 5.25
C PRO A 76 12.82 -2.17 6.07
N THR A 77 13.89 -1.63 5.50
CA THR A 77 15.15 -1.56 6.22
C THR A 77 15.00 -0.65 7.43
N VAL A 78 15.83 -0.84 8.45
CA VAL A 78 15.85 0.05 9.62
C VAL A 78 15.97 1.52 9.20
N ALA A 79 16.65 1.82 8.08
CA ALA A 79 16.74 3.18 7.53
C ALA A 79 15.41 3.72 6.96
N GLU A 80 14.59 2.89 6.32
CA GLU A 80 13.25 3.27 5.83
C GLU A 80 12.23 3.38 6.97
N GLN A 81 12.35 2.52 7.99
CA GLN A 81 11.57 2.62 9.22
C GLN A 81 11.96 3.87 10.02
N ILE A 82 13.26 4.16 10.15
CA ILE A 82 13.76 5.41 10.75
C ILE A 82 13.29 6.61 9.92
N GLY A 83 13.34 6.57 8.58
CA GLY A 83 12.85 7.65 7.74
C GLY A 83 11.38 7.97 8.01
N SER A 84 10.53 6.94 8.09
CA SER A 84 9.10 7.05 8.41
C SER A 84 8.82 7.51 9.85
N GLU A 85 9.59 7.02 10.84
CA GLU A 85 9.49 7.45 12.23
C GLU A 85 10.05 8.87 12.47
N VAL A 86 11.06 9.29 11.69
CA VAL A 86 11.63 10.64 11.72
C VAL A 86 10.69 11.64 11.05
N ASP A 87 9.99 11.25 9.98
CA ASP A 87 8.91 12.06 9.37
C ASP A 87 7.77 12.34 10.38
N SER A 88 7.58 11.42 11.34
CA SER A 88 6.59 11.56 12.42
C SER A 88 7.08 12.44 13.60
N ARG A 89 8.38 12.78 13.66
CA ARG A 89 8.99 13.70 14.64
C ARG A 89 9.69 14.85 13.93
N MET A 90 8.92 15.63 13.15
CA MET A 90 9.44 16.78 12.39
C MET A 90 10.20 17.74 13.31
N SER A 91 11.53 17.72 13.20
CA SER A 91 12.43 18.57 13.95
C SER A 91 12.41 20.02 13.42
N LYS A 92 12.83 21.00 14.22
CA LYS A 92 12.96 22.41 13.80
C LYS A 92 13.74 22.54 12.49
N ARG A 93 14.81 21.77 12.33
CA ARG A 93 15.61 21.69 11.10
C ARG A 93 14.79 21.23 9.88
N ALA A 94 13.96 20.19 10.05
CA ALA A 94 13.11 19.68 8.98
C ALA A 94 12.06 20.72 8.57
N LEU A 95 11.49 21.44 9.53
CA LEU A 95 10.54 22.53 9.27
C LEU A 95 11.20 23.69 8.52
N ARG A 96 12.44 24.06 8.87
CA ARG A 96 13.23 25.07 8.12
C ARG A 96 13.50 24.64 6.69
N ALA A 97 13.94 23.39 6.50
CA ALA A 97 14.21 22.82 5.18
C ALA A 97 12.95 22.76 4.32
N LYS A 98 11.82 22.30 4.88
CA LYS A 98 10.54 22.19 4.18
C LYS A 98 9.97 23.54 3.77
N LEU A 99 10.10 24.55 4.62
CA LEU A 99 9.65 25.92 4.33
C LEU A 99 10.68 26.73 3.53
N GLY A 100 11.86 26.17 3.25
CA GLY A 100 12.95 26.85 2.54
C GLY A 100 13.50 28.07 3.29
N VAL A 101 13.31 28.14 4.61
CA VAL A 101 13.72 29.29 5.43
C VAL A 101 15.11 29.07 6.03
N ALA A 102 16.03 29.98 5.70
CA ALA A 102 17.41 29.89 6.17
C ALA A 102 17.58 30.28 7.65
N ASN A 103 16.61 30.94 8.28
CA ASN A 103 16.74 31.51 9.62
C ASN A 103 15.48 31.31 10.47
N ASP A 104 15.68 31.13 11.78
CA ASP A 104 14.64 30.96 12.79
C ASP A 104 13.74 32.19 12.92
N LYS A 105 14.28 33.40 12.67
CA LYS A 105 13.49 34.64 12.60
C LYS A 105 12.44 34.60 11.49
N LEU A 106 12.78 34.01 10.36
CA LEU A 106 11.86 33.84 9.24
C LEU A 106 10.84 32.75 9.54
N LEU A 107 11.28 31.66 10.17
CA LEU A 107 10.39 30.61 10.66
C LEU A 107 9.35 31.16 11.65
N ALA A 108 9.80 31.95 12.64
CA ALA A 108 8.94 32.61 13.62
C ALA A 108 7.91 33.54 12.96
N LYS A 109 8.32 34.28 11.91
CA LYS A 109 7.42 35.14 11.15
C LYS A 109 6.38 34.35 10.36
N VAL A 110 6.76 33.21 9.78
CA VAL A 110 5.84 32.30 9.06
C VAL A 110 4.84 31.67 10.02
N LEU A 111 5.29 31.28 11.21
CA LEU A 111 4.47 30.68 12.27
C LEU A 111 3.71 31.70 13.13
N LYS A 112 3.97 33.01 12.95
CA LYS A 112 3.46 34.11 13.79
C LYS A 112 3.74 33.92 15.29
N LEU A 113 4.89 33.35 15.62
CA LEU A 113 5.36 33.14 16.99
C LEU A 113 6.49 34.12 17.35
N PRO A 114 6.71 34.40 18.65
CA PRO A 114 7.89 35.15 19.07
C PRO A 114 9.16 34.37 18.74
N THR A 115 10.21 35.08 18.31
CA THR A 115 11.48 34.45 17.89
C THR A 115 12.13 33.68 19.04
N ASP A 116 12.07 34.20 20.27
CA ASP A 116 12.63 33.55 21.46
C ASP A 116 12.03 32.16 21.71
N GLN A 117 10.75 31.97 21.37
CA GLN A 117 10.05 30.69 21.52
C GLN A 117 10.52 29.66 20.47
N VAL A 118 10.81 30.09 19.24
CA VAL A 118 11.31 29.22 18.16
C VAL A 118 12.81 28.93 18.33
N GLU A 119 13.57 29.86 18.90
CA GLU A 119 14.97 29.64 19.28
C GLU A 119 15.09 28.61 20.40
N GLY A 120 14.15 28.60 21.35
CA GLY A 120 14.10 27.62 22.44
C GLY A 120 13.69 26.20 22.03
N TRP A 121 13.32 25.95 20.77
CA TRP A 121 12.95 24.61 20.30
C TRP A 121 14.20 23.77 19.99
N PRO A 122 14.18 22.45 20.31
CA PRO A 122 15.29 21.57 20.00
C PRO A 122 15.50 21.50 18.47
N GLU A 123 16.75 21.68 18.02
CA GLU A 123 17.10 21.63 16.59
C GLU A 123 16.80 20.26 15.97
N GLU A 124 17.08 19.20 16.73
CA GLU A 124 16.77 17.80 16.47
C GLU A 124 15.97 17.28 17.67
N GLY A 125 14.65 17.29 17.54
CA GLY A 125 13.74 16.93 18.63
C GLY A 125 12.29 17.18 18.28
N ALA A 126 11.39 16.59 19.08
CA ALA A 126 9.96 16.73 18.88
C ALA A 126 9.53 18.20 19.07
N LEU A 127 8.97 18.80 18.03
CA LEU A 127 8.35 20.11 18.13
C LEU A 127 7.04 20.02 18.92
N PRO A 128 6.66 21.09 19.65
CA PRO A 128 5.33 21.17 20.23
C PRO A 128 4.28 21.07 19.12
N ALA A 129 3.21 20.32 19.38
CA ALA A 129 2.11 20.13 18.44
C ALA A 129 1.25 21.41 18.32
N LEU A 130 1.82 22.46 17.73
CA LEU A 130 1.12 23.72 17.47
C LEU A 130 0.26 23.58 16.22
N PRO A 131 -0.96 24.15 16.22
CA PRO A 131 -1.87 24.05 15.10
C PRO A 131 -1.29 24.68 13.83
N GLU A 132 -0.48 25.75 13.94
CA GLU A 132 0.17 26.37 12.77
C GLU A 132 1.19 25.43 12.10
N ILE A 133 1.90 24.62 12.88
CA ILE A 133 2.87 23.64 12.36
C ILE A 133 2.14 22.50 11.64
N GLN A 134 1.02 22.03 12.21
CA GLN A 134 0.19 20.98 11.62
C GLN A 134 -0.42 21.41 10.27
N GLN A 135 -0.95 22.64 10.21
CA GLN A 135 -1.50 23.24 9.00
C GLN A 135 -0.45 23.35 7.87
N LEU A 136 0.77 23.80 8.17
CA LEU A 136 1.87 23.87 7.20
C LEU A 136 2.40 22.50 6.77
N LEU A 137 2.27 21.50 7.64
CA LEU A 137 2.65 20.13 7.32
C LEU A 137 1.66 19.44 6.39
N GLY A 138 0.48 20.03 6.15
CA GLY A 138 -0.57 19.42 5.34
C GLY A 138 -1.38 18.36 6.09
N VAL A 139 -1.14 18.21 7.40
CA VAL A 139 -2.10 17.59 8.30
C VAL A 139 -3.19 18.63 8.49
N GLN A 140 -4.10 18.72 7.53
CA GLN A 140 -5.43 19.17 7.85
C GLN A 140 -5.86 18.29 9.03
N GLU A 141 -6.19 18.90 10.16
CA GLU A 141 -7.08 18.27 11.11
C GLU A 141 -8.21 17.66 10.29
N GLN A 142 -8.18 16.34 10.10
CA GLN A 142 -9.40 15.62 9.86
C GLN A 142 -10.23 15.97 11.09
N PRO A 143 -11.33 16.74 10.96
CA PRO A 143 -12.23 16.91 12.09
C PRO A 143 -12.50 15.50 12.57
N GLN A 144 -12.17 15.28 13.84
CA GLN A 144 -12.37 14.01 14.51
C GLN A 144 -13.69 13.45 14.03
N ALA A 145 -13.66 12.22 13.50
CA ALA A 145 -14.86 11.53 13.08
C ALA A 145 -15.89 11.70 14.20
N LEU A 146 -16.89 12.54 13.96
CA LEU A 146 -18.14 12.51 14.69
C LEU A 146 -18.53 11.04 14.68
N PRO A 147 -18.68 10.37 15.84
CA PRO A 147 -19.36 9.08 15.84
C PRO A 147 -20.72 9.31 15.17
N ALA A 148 -21.09 8.33 14.34
CA ALA A 148 -22.27 8.24 13.49
C ALA A 148 -23.52 9.03 13.97
N PRO A 149 -24.35 9.51 13.03
CA PRO A 149 -25.49 10.40 13.30
C PRO A 149 -26.31 9.94 14.49
N HIS A 150 -26.51 10.85 15.44
CA HIS A 150 -27.58 10.77 16.42
C HIS A 150 -28.89 10.67 15.65
N ASP A 151 -29.49 9.48 15.66
CA ASP A 151 -30.82 9.21 15.12
C ASP A 151 -31.84 10.03 15.93
N PRO A 152 -32.49 11.06 15.35
CA PRO A 152 -33.33 11.98 16.10
C PRO A 152 -34.79 11.49 16.25
N ASP A 153 -35.03 10.18 16.34
CA ASP A 153 -36.38 9.63 16.54
C ASP A 153 -36.52 8.65 17.73
N GLU A 154 -35.50 8.53 18.60
CA GLU A 154 -35.58 7.65 19.78
C GLU A 154 -36.50 8.17 20.90
N ASN A 155 -37.18 9.31 20.70
CA ASN A 155 -38.12 9.88 21.68
C ASN A 155 -39.58 10.04 21.16
N ARG A 156 -40.01 9.24 20.16
CA ARG A 156 -41.41 9.23 19.70
C ARG A 156 -42.16 7.92 19.96
N TYR A 157 -41.88 7.26 21.08
CA TYR A 157 -42.82 6.29 21.67
C TYR A 157 -43.58 6.90 22.84
N ALA A 158 -44.81 7.34 22.56
CA ALA A 158 -45.93 7.22 23.50
C ALA A 158 -47.26 7.25 22.72
N PRO A 159 -47.91 6.11 22.50
CA PRO A 159 -49.34 6.07 22.23
C PRO A 159 -50.04 5.27 23.32
N LEU A 160 -50.38 5.88 24.47
CA LEU A 160 -51.27 5.26 25.46
C LEU A 160 -51.99 6.33 26.30
N GLU A 161 -53.16 6.78 25.82
CA GLU A 161 -54.27 7.07 26.73
C GLU A 161 -55.42 6.11 26.38
N VAL A 162 -55.62 5.15 27.29
CA VAL A 162 -56.81 4.32 27.42
C VAL A 162 -57.35 4.64 28.81
N ALA A 163 -58.45 5.40 28.87
CA ALA A 163 -59.56 5.34 29.85
C ALA A 163 -60.44 6.59 29.70
#